data_AF-A0A9D4C3T2-F1
#
_entry.id   AF-A0A9D4C3T2-F1
#
_cell.length_a   1.000
_cell.length_b   1.000
_cell.length_c   1.000
_cell.angle_alpha   90.00
_cell.angle_beta   90.00
_cell.angle_gamma   90.00
#
_symmetry.space_group_name_H-M   'P 1'
#
loop_
_entity.id
_entity.type
_entity.pdbx_description
1 polymer ?
#
loop_
_entity_poly.entity_id
_entity_poly.type
_entity_poly.pdbx_seq_one_letter_code
_entity_poly.pdbx_strand_id
1 'polypeptide(L)'
;MELFAATACILCAALFAFLLAINRFRLYIKLKEPNNNLCATENTCCGEIKLQNGELPAGKLPTRKPPARMPTVMPSDEYAEKVVPLSVNYHFTRKGNYKCGFCFHTAKTWFVLPLDDAKRGLELLKNAGKWLINIL
;
A
#
# COMPACT_ATOMS: atom_id res chain seq x y z
N MET A 1 -53.72 34.55 0.73
CA MET A 1 -53.25 33.33 0.01
C MET A 1 -51.74 33.37 -0.23
N GLU A 2 -51.15 34.53 -0.54
CA GLU A 2 -49.70 34.73 -0.72
C GLU A 2 -48.82 34.26 0.46
N LEU A 3 -49.22 34.52 1.71
CA LEU A 3 -48.42 34.18 2.89
C LEU A 3 -48.23 32.67 3.07
N PHE A 4 -49.26 31.87 2.76
CA PHE A 4 -49.19 30.41 2.86
C PHE A 4 -48.25 29.82 1.81
N ALA A 5 -48.27 30.34 0.58
CA ALA A 5 -47.38 29.90 -0.49
C ALA A 5 -45.91 30.19 -0.17
N ALA A 6 -45.62 31.36 0.38
CA ALA A 6 -44.27 31.73 0.81
C ALA A 6 -43.76 30.81 1.95
N THR A 7 -44.59 30.54 2.95
CA THR A 7 -44.20 29.65 4.06
C THR A 7 -43.96 28.20 3.60
N ALA A 8 -44.77 27.69 2.67
CA ALA A 8 -44.60 26.35 2.11
C ALA A 8 -43.28 26.24 1.32
N CYS A 9 -42.93 27.28 0.55
CA CYS A 9 -41.70 27.31 -0.23
C CYS A 9 -40.45 27.31 0.67
N ILE A 10 -40.47 28.09 1.76
CA ILE A 10 -39.37 28.15 2.73
C ILE A 10 -39.20 26.80 3.45
N LEU A 11 -40.31 26.17 3.86
CA LEU A 11 -40.27 24.85 4.51
C LEU A 11 -39.72 23.77 3.56
N CYS A 12 -40.13 23.77 2.28
CA CYS A 12 -39.61 22.84 1.28
C CYS A 12 -38.11 23.04 1.03
N ALA A 13 -37.64 24.29 0.92
CA ALA A 13 -36.23 24.59 0.74
C ALA A 13 -35.39 24.17 1.97
N ALA A 14 -35.89 24.42 3.17
CA ALA A 14 -35.23 24.00 4.41
C ALA A 14 -35.16 22.46 4.54
N LEU A 15 -36.24 21.75 4.21
CA LEU A 15 -36.27 20.30 4.20
C LEU A 15 -35.27 19.72 3.19
N PHE A 16 -35.23 20.29 1.98
CA PHE A 16 -34.29 19.84 0.94
C PHE A 16 -32.83 20.07 1.34
N ALA A 17 -32.51 21.24 1.91
CA ALA A 17 -31.17 21.52 2.43
C ALA A 17 -30.79 20.56 3.56
N PHE A 18 -31.72 20.23 4.46
CA PHE A 18 -31.51 19.26 5.54
C PHE A 18 -31.25 17.84 5.01
N LEU A 19 -32.01 17.39 4.02
CA LEU A 19 -31.79 16.08 3.37
C LEU A 19 -30.43 16.01 2.65
N LEU A 20 -30.01 17.10 2.00
CA LEU A 20 -28.68 17.19 1.40
C LEU A 20 -27.57 17.13 2.45
N ALA A 21 -27.75 17.79 3.59
CA ALA A 21 -26.80 17.74 4.71
C ALA A 21 -26.69 16.32 5.30
N ILE A 22 -27.81 15.62 5.49
CA ILE A 22 -27.82 14.21 5.93
C ILE A 22 -27.08 13.33 4.92
N ASN A 23 -27.35 13.47 3.62
CA ASN A 23 -26.67 12.66 2.60
C ASN A 23 -25.17 12.92 2.55
N ARG A 24 -24.74 14.19 2.66
CA ARG A 24 -23.31 14.54 2.76
C ARG A 24 -22.67 13.96 4.01
N PHE A 25 -23.34 14.01 5.15
CA PHE A 25 -22.85 13.43 6.40
C PHE A 25 -22.73 11.91 6.31
N ARG A 26 -23.70 11.21 5.71
CA ARG A 26 -23.63 9.75 5.50
C ARG A 26 -22.47 9.35 4.59
N LEU A 27 -22.23 10.11 3.52
CA LEU A 27 -21.06 9.90 2.66
C LEU A 27 -19.75 10.15 3.42
N TYR A 28 -19.70 11.21 4.24
CA TYR A 28 -18.54 11.49 5.08
C TYR A 28 -18.24 10.33 6.05
N ILE A 29 -19.25 9.80 6.75
CA ILE A 29 -19.08 8.64 7.64
C ILE A 29 -18.61 7.40 6.87
N LYS A 30 -19.20 7.11 5.70
CA LYS A 30 -18.83 5.95 4.88
C LYS A 30 -17.40 6.03 4.33
N LEU A 31 -16.88 7.25 4.10
CA LEU A 31 -15.49 7.48 3.70
C LEU A 31 -14.52 7.51 4.89
N LYS A 32 -15.04 7.75 6.11
CA LYS A 32 -14.26 7.83 7.35
C LYS A 32 -14.13 6.47 8.03
N GLU A 33 -15.00 5.50 7.75
CA GLU A 33 -14.85 4.14 8.27
C GLU A 33 -13.49 3.58 7.82
N PRO A 34 -12.53 3.37 8.75
CA PRO A 34 -11.35 2.62 8.42
C PRO A 34 -11.81 1.17 8.16
N ASN A 35 -11.35 0.56 7.06
CA ASN A 35 -11.46 -0.89 6.87
C ASN A 35 -10.82 -1.58 8.09
N ASN A 36 -11.65 -1.93 9.06
CA ASN A 36 -11.31 -2.50 10.36
C ASN A 36 -11.30 -4.05 10.33
N ASN A 37 -11.24 -4.61 9.13
CA ASN A 37 -10.89 -6.00 8.83
C ASN A 37 -9.38 -6.25 8.92
N LEU A 38 -8.59 -5.31 9.45
CA LEU A 38 -7.19 -5.54 9.83
C LEU A 38 -7.10 -6.14 11.25
N CYS A 39 -7.34 -7.46 11.31
CA CYS A 39 -6.64 -8.39 12.19
C CYS A 39 -6.50 -7.97 13.67
N ALA A 40 -7.62 -7.91 14.39
CA ALA A 40 -7.62 -7.96 15.84
C ALA A 40 -7.48 -9.43 16.30
N THR A 41 -6.26 -9.94 16.36
CA THR A 41 -5.83 -10.90 17.39
C THR A 41 -4.31 -10.94 17.42
N GLU A 42 -3.75 -10.50 18.53
CA GLU A 42 -2.36 -10.69 18.89
C GLU A 42 -2.10 -12.21 19.01
N ASN A 43 -0.99 -12.68 18.42
CA ASN A 43 -0.30 -13.95 18.74
C ASN A 43 -0.51 -15.22 17.90
N THR A 44 -1.19 -15.22 16.75
CA THR A 44 -1.43 -16.50 15.99
C THR A 44 -0.90 -16.55 14.54
N CYS A 45 0.07 -15.72 14.15
CA CYS A 45 0.57 -15.73 12.76
C CYS A 45 1.77 -16.68 12.49
N CYS A 46 2.13 -17.53 13.45
CA CYS A 46 3.07 -18.65 13.28
C CYS A 46 2.39 -19.97 13.70
N GLY A 47 1.29 -20.33 13.04
CA GLY A 47 0.77 -21.69 13.06
C GLY A 47 1.31 -22.46 11.86
N GLU A 48 1.98 -23.58 12.09
CA GLU A 48 2.26 -24.59 11.07
C GLU A 48 0.94 -25.05 10.46
N ILE A 49 0.56 -24.52 9.30
CA ILE A 49 -0.59 -25.04 8.55
C ILE A 49 -0.05 -26.07 7.58
N LYS A 50 -0.27 -27.34 7.90
CA LYS A 50 -0.18 -28.45 6.94
C LYS A 50 -1.03 -28.10 5.73
N LEU A 51 -0.41 -28.03 4.55
CA LEU A 51 -1.10 -27.85 3.27
C LEU A 51 -2.08 -29.01 3.10
N GLN A 52 -3.38 -28.73 3.16
CA GLN A 52 -4.39 -29.66 2.66
C GLN A 52 -4.43 -29.50 1.13
N ASN A 53 -3.77 -30.46 0.47
CA ASN A 53 -3.98 -30.96 -0.89
C ASN A 53 -4.74 -30.00 -1.82
N GLY A 54 -4.00 -29.17 -2.52
CA GLY A 54 -4.47 -28.36 -3.63
C GLY A 54 -3.28 -27.95 -4.49
N GLU A 55 -2.81 -28.86 -5.35
CA GLU A 55 -1.76 -28.58 -6.33
C GLU A 55 -2.20 -27.43 -7.24
N LEU A 56 -1.50 -26.30 -7.19
CA LEU A 56 -1.52 -25.36 -8.31
C LEU A 56 -0.90 -26.07 -9.52
N PRO A 57 -1.44 -25.92 -10.74
CA PRO A 57 -0.82 -26.49 -11.93
C PRO A 57 0.61 -25.96 -12.04
N ALA A 58 1.56 -26.89 -12.09
CA ALA A 58 2.97 -26.62 -12.32
C ALA A 58 3.16 -26.01 -13.72
N GLY A 59 2.87 -24.72 -13.85
CA GLY A 59 3.37 -23.93 -14.97
C GLY A 59 4.89 -24.00 -14.90
N LYS A 60 5.51 -24.65 -15.88
CA LYS A 60 6.98 -24.66 -16.02
C LYS A 60 7.43 -23.21 -16.09
N LEU A 61 7.97 -22.68 -14.99
CA LEU A 61 8.69 -21.42 -15.01
C LEU A 61 9.79 -21.57 -16.08
N PRO A 62 9.96 -20.63 -17.01
CA PRO A 62 11.07 -20.68 -17.94
C PRO A 62 12.36 -20.73 -17.12
N THR A 63 13.09 -21.83 -17.25
CA THR A 63 14.40 -22.04 -16.63
C THR A 63 15.42 -21.15 -17.33
N ARG A 64 15.32 -19.84 -17.08
CA ARG A 64 16.42 -18.94 -17.44
C ARG A 64 17.59 -19.37 -16.58
N LYS A 65 18.65 -19.88 -17.21
CA LYS A 65 19.93 -20.11 -16.56
C LYS A 65 20.27 -18.80 -15.81
N PRO A 66 20.51 -18.85 -14.50
CA PRO A 66 20.97 -17.67 -13.78
C PRO A 66 22.15 -17.09 -14.54
N PRO A 67 22.25 -15.76 -14.72
CA PRO A 67 23.45 -15.17 -15.28
C PRO A 67 24.65 -15.75 -14.52
N ALA A 68 25.72 -16.10 -15.25
CA ALA A 68 26.98 -16.54 -14.64
C ALA A 68 27.30 -15.55 -13.52
N ARG A 69 27.66 -16.07 -12.34
CA ARG A 69 27.95 -15.31 -11.11
C ARG A 69 28.52 -13.95 -11.50
N MET A 70 27.74 -12.90 -11.25
CA MET A 70 28.14 -11.53 -11.55
C MET A 70 29.55 -11.35 -10.97
N PRO A 71 30.53 -10.85 -11.76
CA PRO A 71 31.89 -10.69 -11.30
C PRO A 71 31.86 -9.99 -9.95
N THR A 72 32.41 -10.64 -8.92
CA THR A 72 32.55 -10.06 -7.59
C THR A 72 33.72 -9.09 -7.63
N VAL A 73 33.66 -8.12 -8.54
CA VAL A 73 34.58 -6.99 -8.55
C VAL A 73 34.15 -6.16 -7.36
N MET A 74 34.82 -6.37 -6.24
CA MET A 74 34.84 -5.37 -5.18
C MET A 74 35.42 -4.11 -5.83
N PRO A 75 34.70 -2.98 -5.84
CA PRO A 75 35.27 -1.76 -6.36
C PRO A 75 36.56 -1.50 -5.56
N SER A 76 37.69 -1.44 -6.24
CA SER A 76 38.87 -0.84 -5.64
C SER A 76 38.51 0.60 -5.26
N ASP A 77 39.02 1.09 -4.14
CA ASP A 77 38.69 2.42 -3.58
C ASP A 77 38.95 3.58 -4.58
N GLU A 78 39.69 3.31 -5.65
CA GLU A 78 40.02 4.22 -6.76
C GLU A 78 38.87 4.44 -7.77
N TYR A 79 37.85 3.58 -7.80
CA TYR A 79 36.64 3.70 -8.65
C TYR A 79 35.35 3.67 -7.83
N ALA A 80 35.35 4.25 -6.64
CA ALA A 80 34.11 4.63 -5.95
C ALA A 80 33.42 5.80 -6.68
N GLU A 81 33.09 5.60 -7.97
CA GLU A 81 32.16 6.45 -8.69
C GLU A 81 30.88 6.50 -7.84
N LYS A 82 30.48 7.72 -7.43
CA LYS A 82 29.30 7.91 -6.59
C LYS A 82 28.12 7.21 -7.25
N VAL A 83 27.70 6.08 -6.68
CA VAL A 83 26.58 5.29 -7.21
C VAL A 83 25.32 6.16 -7.13
N VAL A 84 24.84 6.60 -8.29
CA VAL A 84 23.58 7.34 -8.41
C VAL A 84 22.44 6.31 -8.48
N PRO A 85 21.51 6.30 -7.52
CA PRO A 85 20.44 5.30 -7.49
C PRO A 85 19.35 5.62 -8.52
N LEU A 86 19.56 5.24 -9.79
CA LEU A 86 18.65 5.59 -10.90
C LEU A 86 17.21 5.08 -10.68
N SER A 87 17.06 3.84 -10.22
CA SER A 87 15.77 3.22 -9.95
C SER A 87 15.81 2.44 -8.62
N VAL A 88 14.80 2.63 -7.77
CA VAL A 88 14.71 1.92 -6.48
C VAL A 88 13.28 1.44 -6.24
N ASN A 89 13.16 0.17 -5.88
CA ASN A 89 11.95 -0.48 -5.39
C ASN A 89 11.77 -0.16 -3.89
N TYR A 90 10.63 0.41 -3.51
CA TYR A 90 10.30 0.78 -2.14
C TYR A 90 9.13 -0.06 -1.63
N HIS A 91 9.45 -1.06 -0.81
CA HIS A 91 8.49 -1.91 -0.12
C HIS A 91 8.20 -1.32 1.27
N PHE A 92 7.20 -0.44 1.38
CA PHE A 92 6.90 0.26 2.65
C PHE A 92 6.25 -0.67 3.68
N THR A 93 5.73 -1.81 3.23
CA THR A 93 5.22 -2.88 4.09
C THR A 93 5.54 -4.23 3.46
N ARG A 94 5.66 -5.27 4.29
CA ARG A 94 5.61 -6.66 3.83
C ARG A 94 4.27 -7.30 4.15
N LYS A 95 3.25 -6.48 4.43
CA LYS A 95 1.91 -6.93 4.75
C LYS A 95 1.21 -7.51 3.51
N GLY A 96 1.25 -8.82 3.37
CA GLY A 96 0.45 -9.55 2.39
C GLY A 96 -0.93 -9.95 2.95
N ASN A 97 -1.97 -9.83 2.12
CA ASN A 97 -3.28 -10.44 2.35
C ASN A 97 -3.43 -11.80 1.63
N TYR A 98 -2.39 -12.22 0.90
CA TYR A 98 -2.40 -13.45 0.11
C TYR A 98 -1.22 -14.35 0.51
N LYS A 99 -1.47 -15.67 0.51
CA LYS A 99 -0.45 -16.69 0.82
C LYS A 99 0.03 -17.30 -0.50
N CYS A 100 1.12 -16.77 -1.06
CA CYS A 100 1.73 -17.36 -2.25
C CYS A 100 2.84 -18.34 -1.84
N GLY A 101 2.84 -19.56 -2.40
CA GLY A 101 3.93 -20.53 -2.22
C GLY A 101 5.27 -20.10 -2.86
N PHE A 102 5.26 -19.05 -3.67
CA PHE A 102 6.42 -18.52 -4.40
C PHE A 102 6.77 -17.07 -4.04
N CYS A 103 6.16 -16.48 -3.00
CA CYS A 103 6.47 -15.10 -2.62
C CYS A 103 7.86 -15.01 -1.98
N PHE A 104 8.79 -14.29 -2.61
CA PHE A 104 10.11 -14.01 -2.04
C PHE A 104 10.08 -12.89 -0.99
N HIS A 105 9.02 -12.09 -0.94
CA HIS A 105 8.78 -11.06 0.07
C HIS A 105 7.89 -11.60 1.20
N THR A 106 8.42 -12.55 1.96
CA THR A 106 7.70 -13.11 3.10
C THR A 106 7.44 -12.04 4.17
N ALA A 107 6.24 -12.11 4.76
CA ALA A 107 5.78 -11.20 5.81
C ALA A 107 6.46 -11.54 7.14
N LYS A 108 7.76 -11.25 7.23
CA LYS A 108 8.55 -11.43 8.46
C LYS A 108 8.19 -10.39 9.52
N THR A 109 7.82 -9.18 9.08
CA THR A 109 7.39 -8.07 9.92
C THR A 109 6.30 -7.28 9.20
N TRP A 110 5.49 -6.58 9.98
CA TRP A 110 4.36 -5.77 9.47
C TRP A 110 4.57 -4.27 9.71
N PHE A 111 5.79 -3.88 10.10
CA PHE A 111 6.12 -2.50 10.39
C PHE A 111 6.01 -1.65 9.13
N VAL A 112 5.38 -0.48 9.29
CA VAL A 112 5.30 0.56 8.27
C VAL A 112 5.92 1.80 8.88
N LEU A 113 6.86 2.39 8.16
CA LEU A 113 7.54 3.59 8.60
C LEU A 113 6.54 4.76 8.66
N PRO A 114 6.56 5.60 9.73
CA PRO A 114 5.71 6.78 9.81
C PRO A 114 5.88 7.68 8.58
N LEU A 115 4.82 8.39 8.22
CA LEU A 115 4.76 9.11 6.95
C LEU A 115 5.89 10.16 6.81
N ASP A 116 6.21 10.89 7.87
CA ASP A 116 7.23 11.93 7.83
C ASP A 116 8.64 11.36 7.68
N ASP A 117 8.89 10.19 8.30
CA ASP A 117 10.14 9.46 8.13
C ASP A 117 10.28 8.89 6.72
N ALA A 118 9.18 8.36 6.16
CA ALA A 118 9.15 7.90 4.77
C ALA A 118 9.42 9.04 3.79
N LYS A 119 8.79 10.20 3.97
CA LYS A 119 9.05 11.40 3.14
C LYS A 119 10.51 11.82 3.21
N ARG A 120 11.09 11.87 4.42
CA ARG A 120 12.52 12.18 4.60
C ARG A 120 13.41 11.21 3.82
N GLY A 121 13.12 9.91 3.89
CA GLY A 121 13.86 8.90 3.11
C GLY A 121 13.77 9.12 1.60
N LEU A 122 12.58 9.48 1.08
CA LEU A 122 12.39 9.78 -0.34
C LEU A 122 13.09 11.07 -0.77
N GLU A 123 13.18 12.07 0.11
CA GLU A 123 13.91 13.31 -0.15
C GLU A 123 15.41 13.06 -0.27
N LEU A 124 15.98 12.19 0.58
CA LEU A 124 17.38 11.78 0.46
C LEU A 124 17.66 11.10 -0.88
N LEU A 125 16.75 10.24 -1.35
CA LEU A 125 16.88 9.59 -2.66
C LEU A 125 16.80 10.60 -3.81
N LYS A 126 15.91 11.59 -3.71
CA LYS A 126 15.82 12.68 -4.70
C LYS A 126 17.13 13.47 -4.76
N ASN A 127 17.69 13.83 -3.59
CA ASN A 127 18.94 14.58 -3.49
C ASN A 127 20.15 13.76 -3.97
N ALA A 128 20.08 12.44 -3.89
CA ALA A 128 21.08 11.54 -4.45
C ALA A 128 20.98 11.35 -5.98
N GLY A 129 20.02 12.00 -6.66
CA GLY A 129 19.86 11.93 -8.11
C GLY A 129 19.03 10.74 -8.60
N LYS A 130 18.08 10.25 -7.79
CA LYS A 130 17.15 9.19 -8.21
C LYS A 130 16.16 9.67 -9.27
N TRP A 131 15.87 8.80 -10.25
CA TRP A 131 14.96 9.09 -11.36
C TRP A 131 13.63 8.33 -11.28
N LEU A 132 13.62 7.10 -10.76
CA LEU A 132 12.42 6.24 -10.77
C LEU A 132 12.20 5.52 -9.43
N ILE A 133 11.00 5.69 -8.86
CA ILE A 133 10.55 4.96 -7.67
C ILE A 133 9.47 3.98 -8.08
N ASN A 134 9.65 2.70 -7.78
CA ASN A 134 8.57 1.72 -7.84
C ASN A 134 8.07 1.45 -6.42
N ILE A 135 6.76 1.50 -6.18
CA ILE A 135 6.15 1.25 -4.87
C ILE A 135 5.54 -0.15 -4.89
N LEU A 136 5.90 -0.97 -3.91
CA LEU A 136 5.50 -2.37 -3.80
C LEU A 136 4.96 -2.73 -2.41
#